data_AF-A0A357XNT4-F1
#
_entry.id   AF-A0A357XNT4-F1
#
_cell.length_a   1.000
_cell.length_b   1.000
_cell.length_c   1.000
_cell.angle_alpha   90.00
_cell.angle_beta   90.00
_cell.angle_gamma   90.00
#
_symmetry.space_group_name_H-M   'P 1'
#
loop_
_entity.id
_entity.type
_entity.pdbx_description
1 polymer ?
#
loop_
_entity_poly.entity_id
_entity_poly.type
_entity_poly.pdbx_seq_one_letter_code
_entity_poly.pdbx_strand_id
1 'polypeptide(L)'
;MQIYIALLSKLPVFVLILLASTSVIAGDYFAKTWSIDQRPVWGMLALLGYFGSGFFYLPTLLREGLVITSVLWSLVSIIGFLIIGLVIFKESLDTLQMVGVGFGVVALIILAFASH
;
A
#
# COMPACT_ATOMS: atom_id res chain seq x y z
N MET A 1 -14.47 -4.61 -18.70
CA MET A 1 -13.24 -3.77 -18.66
C MET A 1 -13.54 -2.28 -18.93
N GLN A 2 -14.23 -1.93 -20.03
CA GLN A 2 -14.58 -0.54 -20.36
C GLN A 2 -15.36 0.19 -19.25
N ILE A 3 -16.36 -0.45 -18.65
CA ILE A 3 -17.15 0.12 -17.53
C ILE A 3 -16.28 0.36 -16.28
N TYR A 4 -15.39 -0.57 -15.96
CA TYR A 4 -14.47 -0.47 -14.83
C TYR A 4 -13.57 0.76 -14.94
N ILE A 5 -12.93 0.95 -16.10
CA ILE A 5 -12.09 2.11 -16.37
C ILE A 5 -12.93 3.39 -16.35
N ALA A 6 -14.12 3.40 -16.97
CA ALA A 6 -15.00 4.57 -17.03
C ALA A 6 -15.53 5.03 -15.66
N LEU A 7 -15.69 4.11 -14.71
CA LEU A 7 -16.10 4.43 -13.34
C LEU A 7 -14.92 5.00 -12.54
N LEU A 8 -13.77 4.32 -12.57
CA LEU A 8 -12.61 4.73 -11.75
C LEU A 8 -11.86 5.93 -12.33
N SER A 9 -11.96 6.19 -13.65
CA SER A 9 -11.37 7.38 -14.27
C SER A 9 -11.97 8.69 -13.76
N LYS A 10 -13.17 8.65 -13.17
CA LYS A 10 -13.82 9.81 -12.54
C LYS A 10 -13.15 10.22 -11.22
N LEU A 11 -12.42 9.31 -10.58
CA LEU A 11 -11.70 9.60 -9.35
C LEU A 11 -10.31 10.19 -9.69
N PRO A 12 -9.80 11.16 -8.93
CA PRO A 12 -8.44 11.65 -9.14
C PRO A 12 -7.40 10.57 -8.79
N VAL A 13 -6.23 10.58 -9.44
CA VAL A 13 -5.18 9.55 -9.24
C VAL A 13 -4.81 9.39 -7.77
N PHE A 14 -4.65 10.50 -7.05
CA PHE A 14 -4.27 10.44 -5.64
C PHE A 14 -5.31 9.68 -4.79
N VAL A 15 -6.61 9.80 -5.09
CA VAL A 15 -7.67 9.05 -4.39
C VAL A 15 -7.57 7.57 -4.72
N LEU A 16 -7.31 7.21 -5.97
CA LEU A 16 -7.10 5.81 -6.37
C LEU A 16 -5.87 5.21 -5.68
N ILE A 17 -4.78 5.96 -5.57
CA ILE A 17 -3.58 5.54 -4.81
C ILE A 17 -3.92 5.36 -3.33
N LEU A 18 -4.64 6.31 -2.71
CA LEU A 18 -5.05 6.17 -1.31
C LEU A 18 -5.96 4.96 -1.08
N LEU A 19 -6.92 4.69 -1.97
CA LEU A 19 -7.77 3.51 -1.91
C LEU A 19 -6.96 2.22 -2.09
N ALA A 20 -6.01 2.21 -3.03
CA ALA A 20 -5.13 1.07 -3.26
C ALA A 20 -4.25 0.80 -2.02
N SER A 21 -3.59 1.83 -1.51
CA SER A 21 -2.72 1.74 -0.34
C SER A 21 -3.49 1.33 0.92
N THR A 22 -4.65 1.94 1.20
CA THR A 22 -5.48 1.53 2.35
C THR A 22 -5.98 0.09 2.23
N SER A 23 -6.28 -0.36 1.01
CA SER A 23 -6.65 -1.76 0.76
C SER A 23 -5.51 -2.74 1.03
N VAL A 24 -4.27 -2.44 0.60
CA VAL A 24 -3.12 -3.32 0.91
C VAL A 24 -2.76 -3.26 2.39
N ILE A 25 -2.85 -2.09 3.03
CA ILE A 25 -2.63 -1.90 4.49
C ILE A 25 -3.62 -2.78 5.27
N ALA A 26 -4.92 -2.74 4.93
CA ALA A 26 -5.92 -3.61 5.53
C ALA A 26 -5.62 -5.10 5.24
N GLY A 27 -5.21 -5.41 4.00
CA GLY A 27 -4.79 -6.75 3.61
C GLY A 27 -3.66 -7.30 4.47
N ASP A 28 -2.61 -6.50 4.69
CA ASP A 28 -1.45 -6.85 5.52
C ASP A 28 -1.82 -6.99 7.01
N TYR A 29 -2.72 -6.15 7.51
CA TYR A 29 -3.28 -6.33 8.86
C TYR A 29 -3.90 -7.72 8.99
N PHE A 30 -4.81 -8.10 8.08
CA PHE A 30 -5.46 -9.40 8.13
C PHE A 30 -4.50 -10.56 7.83
N ALA A 31 -3.51 -10.35 6.96
CA ALA A 31 -2.48 -11.35 6.67
C ALA A 31 -1.65 -11.64 7.93
N LYS A 32 -1.29 -10.59 8.66
CA LYS A 32 -0.59 -10.72 9.94
C LYS A 32 -1.47 -11.40 10.99
N THR A 33 -2.74 -11.02 11.11
CA THR A 33 -3.69 -11.72 12.00
C THR A 33 -3.83 -13.20 11.63
N TRP A 34 -3.93 -13.50 10.33
CA TRP A 34 -3.97 -14.88 9.83
C TRP A 34 -2.70 -15.66 10.18
N SER A 35 -1.51 -15.04 10.11
CA SER A 35 -0.26 -15.71 10.47
C SER A 35 -0.20 -16.17 11.93
N ILE A 36 -0.97 -15.53 12.82
CA ILE A 36 -1.05 -15.84 14.25
C ILE A 36 -2.16 -16.87 14.51
N ASP A 37 -3.37 -16.62 14.02
CA ASP A 37 -4.57 -17.41 14.36
C ASP A 37 -4.93 -18.50 13.34
N GLN A 38 -4.39 -18.42 12.12
CA GLN A 38 -4.56 -19.36 11.00
C GLN A 38 -6.01 -19.62 10.55
N ARG A 39 -6.99 -18.86 11.06
CA ARG A 39 -8.39 -18.99 10.67
C ARG A 39 -8.60 -18.61 9.20
N PRO A 40 -9.27 -19.44 8.38
CA PRO A 40 -9.43 -19.18 6.94
C PRO A 40 -10.03 -17.82 6.60
N VAL A 41 -10.93 -17.30 7.45
CA VAL A 41 -11.56 -15.98 7.28
C VAL A 41 -10.51 -14.87 7.20
N TRP A 42 -9.47 -14.90 8.03
CA TRP A 42 -8.42 -13.88 8.00
C TRP A 42 -7.60 -13.94 6.71
N GLY A 43 -7.26 -15.15 6.24
CA GLY A 43 -6.57 -15.33 4.98
C GLY A 43 -7.42 -14.84 3.78
N MET A 44 -8.73 -15.08 3.80
CA MET A 44 -9.64 -14.59 2.77
C MET A 44 -9.70 -13.04 2.76
N LEU A 45 -9.81 -12.42 3.93
CA LEU A 45 -9.81 -10.95 4.05
C LEU A 45 -8.48 -10.34 3.60
N ALA A 46 -7.35 -10.99 3.88
CA ALA A 46 -6.04 -10.58 3.39
C ALA A 46 -5.99 -10.57 1.85
N LEU A 47 -6.41 -11.67 1.23
CA LEU A 47 -6.47 -11.81 -0.24
C LEU A 47 -7.41 -10.77 -0.87
N LEU A 48 -8.55 -10.47 -0.24
CA LEU A 48 -9.45 -9.42 -0.69
C LEU A 48 -8.80 -8.03 -0.60
N GLY A 49 -8.03 -7.74 0.45
CA GLY A 49 -7.26 -6.49 0.58
C GLY A 49 -6.22 -6.34 -0.53
N TYR A 50 -5.48 -7.40 -0.84
CA TYR A 50 -4.49 -7.40 -1.93
C TYR A 50 -5.14 -7.25 -3.30
N PHE A 51 -6.25 -7.95 -3.53
CA PHE A 51 -7.04 -7.79 -4.74
C PHE A 51 -7.55 -6.35 -4.89
N GLY A 52 -8.11 -5.77 -3.82
CA GLY A 52 -8.59 -4.39 -3.82
C GLY A 52 -7.48 -3.39 -4.13
N SER A 53 -6.27 -3.61 -3.61
CA SER A 53 -5.11 -2.77 -3.94
C SER A 53 -4.82 -2.80 -5.44
N GLY A 54 -4.72 -3.98 -6.03
CA GLY A 54 -4.54 -4.13 -7.48
C GLY A 54 -5.68 -3.50 -8.29
N PHE A 55 -6.92 -3.67 -7.82
CA PHE A 55 -8.12 -3.14 -8.47
C PHE A 55 -8.14 -1.62 -8.55
N PHE A 56 -7.72 -0.90 -7.50
CA PHE A 56 -7.65 0.56 -7.51
C PHE A 56 -6.35 1.11 -8.11
N TYR A 57 -5.27 0.34 -8.07
CA TYR A 57 -3.97 0.74 -8.61
C TYR A 57 -3.92 0.68 -10.14
N LEU A 58 -4.47 -0.36 -10.76
CA LEU A 58 -4.33 -0.57 -12.21
C LEU A 58 -4.73 0.64 -13.09
N PRO A 59 -5.82 1.39 -12.81
CA PRO A 59 -6.20 2.54 -13.61
C PRO A 59 -5.27 3.74 -13.45
N THR A 60 -4.46 3.81 -12.38
CA THR A 60 -3.48 4.90 -12.21
C THR A 60 -2.38 4.78 -13.24
N LEU A 61 -2.01 3.56 -13.62
CA LEU A 61 -0.98 3.27 -14.65
C LEU A 61 -1.40 3.71 -16.05
N LEU A 62 -2.70 3.88 -16.31
CA LEU A 62 -3.21 4.40 -17.58
C LEU A 62 -3.11 5.93 -17.67
N ARG A 63 -2.82 6.61 -16.55
CA ARG A 63 -2.88 8.07 -16.42
C ARG A 63 -1.54 8.70 -16.07
N GLU A 64 -0.72 7.97 -15.32
CA GLU A 64 0.56 8.44 -14.79
C GLU A 64 1.62 7.37 -15.01
N GLY A 65 2.89 7.77 -14.94
CA GLY A 65 4.02 6.86 -15.08
C GLY A 65 4.02 5.77 -14.00
N LEU A 66 4.41 4.55 -14.38
CA LEU A 66 4.56 3.42 -13.46
C LEU A 66 5.46 3.77 -12.27
N VAL A 67 6.56 4.48 -12.51
CA VAL A 67 7.52 4.84 -11.46
C VAL A 67 6.87 5.73 -10.40
N ILE A 68 6.23 6.83 -10.82
CA ILE A 68 5.63 7.82 -9.91
C ILE A 68 4.52 7.17 -9.07
N THR A 69 3.62 6.46 -9.74
CA THR A 69 2.49 5.80 -9.08
C THR A 69 2.95 4.71 -8.12
N SER A 70 3.96 3.91 -8.50
CA SER A 70 4.54 2.87 -7.62
C SER A 70 5.20 3.48 -6.40
N VAL A 71 5.94 4.58 -6.55
CA VAL A 71 6.64 5.25 -5.44
C VAL A 71 5.63 5.85 -4.46
N LEU A 72 4.62 6.57 -4.95
CA LEU A 72 3.58 7.15 -4.11
C LEU A 72 2.79 6.07 -3.36
N TRP A 73 2.36 5.02 -4.08
CA TRP A 73 1.68 3.88 -3.46
C TRP A 73 2.55 3.19 -2.41
N SER A 74 3.84 2.99 -2.69
CA SER A 74 4.79 2.36 -1.75
C SER A 74 5.00 3.22 -0.51
N LEU A 75 5.15 4.54 -0.67
CA LEU A 75 5.36 5.46 0.44
C LEU A 75 4.18 5.44 1.42
N VAL A 76 2.95 5.54 0.90
CA VAL A 76 1.74 5.47 1.73
C VAL A 76 1.61 4.09 2.39
N SER A 77 1.86 3.02 1.63
CA SER A 77 1.74 1.65 2.14
C SER A 77 2.77 1.35 3.24
N ILE A 78 4.03 1.75 3.05
CA ILE A 78 5.10 1.57 4.05
C ILE A 78 4.76 2.29 5.35
N ILE A 79 4.26 3.53 5.28
CA ILE A 79 3.82 4.25 6.48
C ILE A 79 2.72 3.45 7.20
N GLY A 80 1.74 2.94 6.46
CA GLY A 80 0.68 2.10 7.01
C GLY A 80 1.18 0.80 7.61
N PHE A 81 2.12 0.11 6.95
CA PHE A 81 2.72 -1.13 7.44
C PHE A 81 3.53 -0.89 8.72
N LEU A 82 4.28 0.20 8.80
CA LEU A 82 4.99 0.59 10.02
C LEU A 82 4.00 0.87 11.17
N ILE A 83 2.90 1.56 10.90
CA ILE A 83 1.85 1.79 11.91
C ILE A 83 1.27 0.45 12.38
N ILE A 84 0.91 -0.43 11.45
CA ILE A 84 0.36 -1.75 11.78
C ILE A 84 1.36 -2.57 12.60
N GLY A 85 2.59 -2.74 12.11
CA GLY A 85 3.62 -3.55 12.74
C GLY A 85 4.01 -3.02 14.13
N LEU A 86 4.37 -1.74 14.21
CA LEU A 86 4.91 -1.15 15.44
C LEU A 86 3.83 -0.81 16.47
N VAL A 87 2.67 -0.29 16.04
CA VAL A 87 1.64 0.19 16.99
C VAL A 87 0.64 -0.91 17.33
N ILE A 88 0.16 -1.66 16.33
CA ILE A 88 -0.91 -2.64 16.55
C ILE A 88 -0.34 -3.99 17.00
N PHE A 89 0.63 -4.51 16.25
CA PHE A 89 1.26 -5.81 16.57
C PHE A 89 2.44 -5.69 17.53
N LYS A 90 2.84 -4.46 17.88
CA LYS A 90 3.92 -4.16 18.85
C LYS A 90 5.24 -4.82 18.49
N GLU A 91 5.54 -4.90 17.20
CA GLU A 91 6.83 -5.37 16.70
C GLU A 91 7.92 -4.36 17.06
N SER A 92 9.11 -4.87 17.37
CA SER A 92 10.28 -4.04 17.66
C SER A 92 11.22 -4.01 16.46
N LEU A 93 11.65 -2.82 16.05
CA LEU A 93 12.76 -2.64 15.13
C LEU A 93 14.03 -2.39 15.93
N ASP A 94 15.11 -3.08 15.57
CA ASP A 94 16.43 -2.72 16.05
C ASP A 94 16.90 -1.38 15.44
N THR A 95 17.85 -0.72 16.10
CA THR A 95 18.40 0.58 15.75
C THR A 95 18.81 0.65 14.28
N LEU A 96 19.47 -0.40 13.76
CA LEU A 96 19.90 -0.44 12.36
C LEU A 96 18.71 -0.53 11.40
N GLN A 97 17.66 -1.29 11.74
CA GLN A 97 16.46 -1.41 10.93
C GLN A 97 15.70 -0.08 10.88
N MET A 98 15.61 0.62 12.01
CA MET A 98 14.98 1.94 12.08
C MET A 98 15.71 2.98 11.22
N VAL A 99 17.06 2.97 11.23
CA VAL A 99 17.87 3.80 10.34
C VAL A 99 17.62 3.43 8.87
N GLY A 100 17.55 2.14 8.54
CA GLY A 100 17.24 1.66 7.20
C GLY A 100 15.86 2.11 6.71
N VAL A 101 14.84 2.03 7.57
CA VAL A 101 13.49 2.57 7.29
C VAL A 101 13.55 4.06 7.02
N GLY A 102 14.28 4.82 7.84
CA GLY A 102 14.48 6.26 7.65
C GLY A 102 15.06 6.59 6.26
N PHE A 103 16.15 5.93 5.87
CA PHE A 103 16.73 6.10 4.54
C PHE A 103 15.79 5.68 3.42
N GLY A 104 15.05 4.59 3.58
CA GLY A 104 14.06 4.13 2.61
C GLY A 104 12.95 5.15 2.37
N VAL A 105 12.39 5.73 3.43
CA VAL A 105 11.36 6.77 3.33
C VAL A 105 11.91 8.02 2.64
N VAL A 106 13.12 8.48 3.01
CA VAL A 106 13.76 9.63 2.36
C VAL A 106 14.00 9.38 0.86
N ALA A 107 14.48 8.20 0.49
CA ALA A 107 14.70 7.83 -0.92
C ALA A 107 13.38 7.85 -1.72
N LEU A 108 12.30 7.33 -1.14
CA LEU A 108 10.97 7.36 -1.78
C LEU A 108 10.45 8.78 -1.95
N ILE A 109 10.64 9.66 -0.95
CA ILE A 109 10.26 11.08 -1.05
C ILE A 109 11.03 11.75 -2.18
N ILE A 110 12.35 11.58 -2.25
CA ILE A 110 13.18 12.17 -3.30
C ILE A 110 12.71 11.73 -4.69
N LEU A 111 12.47 10.42 -4.88
CA LEU A 111 11.98 9.90 -6.16
C LEU A 111 10.59 10.43 -6.52
N ALA A 112 9.71 10.61 -5.53
CA ALA A 112 8.38 11.17 -5.77
C ALA A 112 8.43 12.62 -6.26
N PHE A 113 9.33 13.45 -5.71
CA PHE A 113 9.46 14.85 -6.11
C PHE A 113 10.35 15.09 -7.33
N ALA A 114 11.35 14.23 -7.57
CA ALA A 114 12.25 14.34 -8.70
C ALA A 114 11.65 13.85 -10.03
N SER A 115 10.47 13.23 -9.98
CA SER A 115 9.77 12.70 -11.16
C SER A 115 8.69 13.62 -11.73
N HIS A 116 8.58 14.84 -11.20
CA HIS A 116 7.86 15.97 -11.79
C HIS A 116 8.76 16.81 -12.70
#